data_AF-A0A7S0AF68-F1
#
_entry.id   AF-A0A7S0AF68-F1
#
_cell.length_a   1.000
_cell.length_b   1.000
_cell.length_c   1.000
_cell.angle_alpha   90.00
_cell.angle_beta   90.00
_cell.angle_gamma   90.00
#
_symmetry.space_group_name_H-M   'P 1'
#
loop_
_entity.id
_entity.type
_entity.pdbx_description
1 polymer ?
#
loop_
_entity_poly.entity_id
_entity_poly.type
_entity_poly.pdbx_seq_one_letter_code
_entity_poly.pdbx_strand_id
1 'polypeptide(L)'
;DKIPTPTNPDVTIHVVPPAVGAVHRYSGTFSETKSRKRAKALVEALRADGAEVDMDEALESYVFMGYNPPFTIPIFRRNEVWIELSREQVETLTKNHGGDAAGTEDA
;
A
#
# COMPACT_ATOMS: atom_id res chain seq x y z
N ASP A 1 -16.80 -5.49 -23.22
CA ASP A 1 -16.50 -5.27 -21.79
C ASP A 1 -17.71 -5.53 -20.91
N LYS A 2 -17.83 -6.74 -20.36
CA LYS A 2 -18.86 -7.10 -19.38
C LYS A 2 -18.19 -7.90 -18.26
N ILE A 3 -18.19 -7.35 -17.06
CA ILE A 3 -17.72 -8.07 -15.87
C ILE A 3 -18.74 -9.20 -15.60
N PRO A 4 -18.32 -10.47 -15.52
CA PRO A 4 -19.24 -11.58 -15.30
C PRO A 4 -19.85 -11.50 -13.90
N THR A 5 -21.12 -11.85 -13.78
CA THR A 5 -21.80 -11.97 -12.49
C THR A 5 -21.25 -13.20 -11.75
N PRO A 6 -20.78 -13.06 -10.50
CA PRO A 6 -20.33 -14.21 -9.72
C PRO A 6 -21.48 -15.20 -9.51
N THR A 7 -21.21 -16.49 -9.67
CA THR A 7 -22.17 -17.56 -9.40
C THR A 7 -22.18 -17.98 -7.93
N ASN A 8 -21.12 -17.62 -7.19
CA ASN A 8 -21.03 -17.85 -5.75
C ASN A 8 -21.62 -16.64 -5.01
N PRO A 9 -22.65 -16.81 -4.15
CA PRO A 9 -23.25 -15.71 -3.40
C PRO A 9 -22.29 -15.04 -2.41
N ASP A 10 -21.21 -15.71 -2.00
CA ASP A 10 -20.20 -15.15 -1.09
C ASP A 10 -19.21 -14.21 -1.81
N VAL A 11 -19.34 -14.05 -3.13
CA VAL A 11 -18.46 -13.21 -3.95
C VAL A 11 -19.22 -12.01 -4.48
N THR A 12 -18.82 -10.83 -4.03
CA THR A 12 -19.35 -9.54 -4.48
C THR A 12 -18.30 -8.75 -5.23
N ILE A 13 -18.74 -7.98 -6.24
CA ILE A 13 -17.87 -7.12 -7.03
C ILE A 13 -18.00 -5.70 -6.50
N HIS A 14 -16.87 -5.10 -6.16
CA HIS A 14 -16.79 -3.74 -5.64
C HIS A 14 -15.96 -2.87 -6.59
N VAL A 15 -16.42 -1.63 -6.79
CA VAL A 15 -15.63 -0.60 -7.46
C VAL A 15 -14.76 0.06 -6.42
N VAL A 16 -13.44 -0.02 -6.60
CA VAL A 16 -12.46 0.68 -5.76
C VAL A 16 -12.17 2.03 -6.40
N PRO A 17 -12.32 3.16 -5.68
CA PRO A 17 -12.02 4.47 -6.24
C PRO A 17 -10.52 4.66 -6.46
N PRO A 18 -10.11 5.58 -7.36
CA PRO A 18 -8.71 5.97 -7.49
C PRO A 18 -8.18 6.56 -6.18
N ALA A 19 -7.00 6.09 -5.75
CA ALA A 19 -6.32 6.55 -4.56
C ALA A 19 -4.81 6.61 -4.81
N VAL A 20 -4.11 7.50 -4.09
CA VAL A 20 -2.65 7.59 -4.06
C VAL A 20 -2.20 7.19 -2.68
N GLY A 21 -1.10 6.45 -2.57
CA GLY A 21 -0.58 6.05 -1.28
C GLY A 21 0.90 5.72 -1.31
N ALA A 22 1.48 5.60 -0.13
CA ALA A 22 2.86 5.19 0.06
C ALA A 22 2.96 3.67 0.24
N VAL A 23 4.04 3.10 -0.28
CA VAL A 23 4.30 1.65 -0.20
C VAL A 23 5.61 1.38 0.50
N HIS A 24 5.60 0.42 1.44
CA HIS A 24 6.82 -0.22 1.92
C HIS A 24 6.90 -1.65 1.41
N ARG A 25 7.82 -1.87 0.48
CA ARG A 25 8.12 -3.19 -0.11
C ARG A 25 9.12 -3.96 0.74
N TYR A 26 8.83 -5.22 1.03
CA TYR A 26 9.71 -6.13 1.76
C TYR A 26 9.60 -7.58 1.26
N SER A 27 10.61 -8.40 1.60
CA SER A 27 10.62 -9.83 1.31
C SER A 27 10.46 -10.69 2.56
N GLY A 28 10.31 -12.00 2.37
CA GLY A 28 10.21 -12.96 3.46
C GLY A 28 8.77 -13.37 3.77
N THR A 29 8.59 -13.82 5.01
CA THR A 29 7.29 -14.26 5.52
C THR A 29 6.45 -13.06 5.97
N PHE A 30 5.13 -13.18 5.83
CA PHE A 30 4.17 -12.20 6.29
C PHE A 30 3.32 -12.78 7.43
N SER A 31 2.86 -11.90 8.30
CA SER A 31 1.84 -12.13 9.33
C SER A 31 1.29 -10.75 9.70
N GLU A 32 0.10 -10.68 10.29
CA GLU A 32 -0.48 -9.41 10.72
C GLU A 32 0.47 -8.59 11.59
N THR A 33 1.14 -9.21 12.57
CA THR A 33 2.14 -8.54 13.42
C THR A 33 3.33 -7.99 12.61
N LYS A 34 3.79 -8.73 11.59
CA LYS A 34 4.90 -8.28 10.74
C LYS A 34 4.47 -7.13 9.84
N SER A 35 3.29 -7.24 9.23
CA SER A 35 2.72 -6.20 8.39
C SER A 35 2.49 -4.92 9.19
N ARG A 36 1.90 -5.02 10.40
CA ARG A 36 1.74 -3.88 11.33
C ARG A 36 3.07 -3.23 11.70
N LYS A 37 4.12 -4.02 11.93
CA LYS A 37 5.47 -3.49 12.18
C LYS A 37 6.03 -2.72 10.96
N ARG A 38 5.78 -3.23 9.75
CA ARG A 38 6.19 -2.55 8.50
C ARG A 38 5.38 -1.28 8.25
N ALA A 39 4.07 -1.30 8.52
CA ALA A 39 3.21 -0.13 8.42
C ALA A 39 3.67 0.96 9.40
N LYS A 40 3.97 0.60 10.65
CA LYS A 40 4.55 1.54 11.63
C LYS A 40 5.84 2.18 11.12
N ALA A 41 6.76 1.38 10.59
CA ALA A 41 8.01 1.88 10.05
C ALA A 41 7.79 2.81 8.83
N LEU A 42 6.77 2.53 8.02
CA LEU A 42 6.39 3.40 6.90
C LEU A 42 5.86 4.75 7.40
N VAL A 43 4.98 4.76 8.41
CA VAL A 43 4.47 6.01 9.03
C VAL A 43 5.62 6.83 9.62
N GLU A 44 6.55 6.19 10.34
CA GLU A 44 7.72 6.86 10.91
C GLU A 44 8.59 7.52 9.83
N ALA A 45 8.79 6.84 8.70
CA ALA A 45 9.51 7.40 7.56
C ALA A 45 8.76 8.58 6.92
N LEU A 46 7.46 8.43 6.66
CA LEU A 46 6.62 9.49 6.08
C LEU A 46 6.61 10.75 6.93
N ARG A 47 6.54 10.60 8.27
CA ARG A 47 6.62 11.72 9.22
C ARG A 47 8.00 12.37 9.21
N ALA A 48 9.07 11.58 9.14
CA ALA A 48 10.43 12.10 9.02
C ALA A 48 10.62 12.89 7.71
N ASP A 49 9.91 12.48 6.66
CA ASP A 49 9.85 13.14 5.36
C ASP A 49 8.89 14.34 5.31
N GLY A 50 8.28 14.70 6.44
CA GLY A 50 7.45 15.89 6.62
C GLY A 50 5.95 15.71 6.34
N ALA A 51 5.47 14.49 6.08
CA ALA A 51 4.04 14.24 5.94
C ALA A 51 3.35 14.12 7.30
N GLU A 52 2.22 14.79 7.46
CA GLU A 52 1.36 14.68 8.65
C GLU A 52 0.46 13.46 8.53
N VAL A 53 0.97 12.28 8.90
CA VAL A 53 0.22 11.02 8.88
C VAL A 53 -0.13 10.63 10.32
N ASP A 54 -1.38 10.35 10.64
CA ASP A 54 -1.75 9.82 11.95
C ASP A 54 -1.33 8.34 12.10
N MET A 55 -0.79 7.96 13.27
CA MET A 55 -0.23 6.64 13.47
C MET A 55 -1.33 5.60 13.70
N ASP A 56 -2.34 5.94 14.48
CA ASP A 56 -3.38 4.99 14.84
C ASP A 56 -4.30 4.75 13.65
N GLU A 57 -4.70 5.82 12.95
CA GLU A 57 -5.46 5.74 11.70
C GLU A 57 -4.72 4.91 10.64
N ALA A 58 -3.43 5.16 10.42
CA ALA A 58 -2.64 4.40 9.46
C ALA A 58 -2.49 2.92 9.85
N LEU A 59 -2.33 2.61 11.14
CA LEU A 59 -2.22 1.22 11.60
C LEU A 59 -3.55 0.46 11.61
N GLU A 60 -4.68 1.17 11.65
CA GLU A 60 -6.02 0.59 11.53
C GLU A 60 -6.43 0.37 10.07
N SER A 61 -5.98 1.23 9.15
CA SER A 61 -6.44 1.25 7.75
C SER A 61 -5.44 0.73 6.71
N TYR A 62 -4.18 0.44 7.08
CA TYR A 62 -3.19 -0.04 6.11
C TYR A 62 -3.63 -1.32 5.39
N VAL A 63 -3.22 -1.46 4.14
CA VAL A 63 -3.50 -2.63 3.32
C VAL A 63 -2.23 -3.47 3.18
N PHE A 64 -2.34 -4.77 3.46
CA PHE A 64 -1.31 -5.74 3.09
C PHE A 64 -1.54 -6.22 1.66
N MET A 65 -0.49 -6.15 0.83
CA MET A 65 -0.51 -6.61 -0.56
C MET A 65 0.50 -7.73 -0.73
N GLY A 66 -0.01 -8.96 -0.84
CA GLY A 66 0.78 -10.17 -1.09
C GLY A 66 0.59 -10.67 -2.51
N TYR A 67 1.68 -10.76 -3.27
CA TYR A 67 1.61 -11.09 -4.70
C TYR A 67 2.00 -12.54 -5.01
N ASN A 68 2.78 -13.17 -4.13
CA ASN A 68 3.36 -14.48 -4.37
C ASN A 68 2.58 -15.61 -3.67
N PRO A 69 2.44 -16.78 -4.30
CA PRO A 69 1.74 -17.91 -3.72
C PRO A 69 2.49 -18.52 -2.52
N PRO A 70 1.80 -19.31 -1.66
CA PRO A 70 2.34 -19.82 -0.40
C PRO A 70 3.56 -20.76 -0.57
N PHE A 71 3.76 -21.35 -1.74
CA PHE A 71 4.90 -22.23 -2.05
C PHE A 71 6.15 -21.47 -2.55
N THR A 72 6.07 -20.17 -2.76
CA THR A 72 7.25 -19.36 -3.15
C THR A 72 8.25 -19.33 -2.00
N ILE A 73 9.54 -19.57 -2.27
CA ILE A 73 10.60 -19.48 -1.26
C ILE A 73 10.56 -18.07 -0.65
N PRO A 74 10.53 -17.92 0.70
CA PRO A 74 10.21 -16.64 1.34
C PRO A 74 11.06 -15.45 0.87
N ILE A 75 12.36 -15.66 0.62
CA ILE A 75 13.28 -14.60 0.19
C ILE A 75 12.95 -14.03 -1.20
N PHE A 76 12.21 -14.79 -2.02
CA PHE A 76 11.78 -14.37 -3.35
C PHE A 76 10.36 -13.78 -3.36
N ARG A 77 9.68 -13.69 -2.21
CA ARG A 77 8.36 -13.07 -2.13
C ARG A 77 8.49 -11.55 -2.14
N ARG A 78 7.61 -10.89 -2.90
CA ARG A 78 7.27 -9.48 -2.80
C ARG A 78 6.04 -9.35 -1.92
N ASN A 79 6.21 -8.65 -0.81
CA ASN A 79 5.14 -8.22 0.07
C ASN A 79 5.19 -6.69 0.16
N GLU A 80 4.03 -6.08 0.26
CA GLU A 80 3.90 -4.64 0.41
C GLU A 80 2.92 -4.32 1.53
N VAL A 81 3.18 -3.24 2.25
CA VAL A 81 2.16 -2.54 3.03
C VAL A 81 1.93 -1.19 2.39
N TRP A 82 0.66 -0.85 2.21
CA TRP A 82 0.22 0.36 1.55
C TRP A 82 -0.60 1.20 2.54
N ILE A 83 -0.32 2.50 2.57
CA ILE A 83 -1.06 3.49 3.35
C ILE A 83 -1.54 4.56 2.38
N GLU A 84 -2.86 4.81 2.36
CA GLU A 84 -3.46 5.87 1.58
C GLU A 84 -2.95 7.24 2.04
N LEU A 85 -2.71 8.14 1.11
CA LEU A 85 -2.27 9.50 1.40
C LEU A 85 -3.27 10.52 0.88
N SER A 86 -3.47 11.57 1.67
CA SER A 86 -4.17 12.77 1.22
C SER A 86 -3.34 13.50 0.16
N ARG A 87 -4.02 14.31 -0.64
CA ARG A 87 -3.36 15.17 -1.64
C ARG A 87 -2.30 16.08 -1.01
N GLU A 88 -2.58 16.63 0.17
CA GLU A 88 -1.66 17.53 0.89
C GLU A 88 -0.38 16.80 1.33
N GLN A 89 -0.51 15.56 1.82
CA GLN A 89 0.63 14.71 2.18
C GLN A 89 1.47 14.40 0.94
N VAL A 90 0.85 14.02 -0.18
CA VAL A 90 1.55 13.74 -1.45
C VAL A 90 2.30 14.97 -1.95
N GLU A 91 1.67 16.14 -1.96
CA GLU A 91 2.31 17.39 -2.38
C GLU A 91 3.51 17.75 -1.50
N THR A 92 3.40 17.52 -0.19
CA THR A 92 4.49 17.76 0.78
C THR A 92 5.67 16.84 0.52
N LEU A 93 5.42 15.54 0.37
CA LEU A 93 6.46 14.55 0.08
C LEU A 93 7.13 14.82 -1.26
N THR A 94 6.36 15.19 -2.29
CA THR A 94 6.89 15.50 -3.63
C THR A 94 7.77 16.74 -3.60
N LYS A 95 7.41 17.77 -2.82
CA LYS A 95 8.24 18.97 -2.63
C LYS A 95 9.54 18.66 -1.90
N ASN A 96 9.48 17.82 -0.87
CA ASN A 96 10.64 17.51 -0.02
C ASN A 96 11.65 16.57 -0.70
N HIS A 97 11.19 15.69 -1.59
CA HIS A 97 12.03 14.68 -2.26
C HIS A 97 12.27 14.94 -3.74
N GLY A 98 11.85 16.11 -4.26
CA GLY A 98 12.29 16.60 -5.56
C GLY A 98 12.09 15.63 -6.72
N GLY A 99 10.84 15.27 -7.04
CA GLY A 99 10.45 14.86 -8.39
C GLY A 99 11.17 13.66 -9.02
N ASP A 100 11.18 12.50 -8.35
CA ASP A 100 11.30 11.18 -9.03
C ASP A 100 9.92 10.50 -9.19
N ALA A 101 8.86 11.30 -9.32
CA ALA A 101 7.56 10.82 -9.81
C ALA A 101 7.58 10.67 -11.34
N ALA A 102 8.51 9.85 -11.85
CA ALA A 102 8.56 9.49 -13.25
C ALA A 102 7.51 8.38 -13.53
N GLY A 103 6.35 8.82 -14.00
CA GLY A 103 5.62 8.22 -15.12
C GLY A 103 5.09 6.79 -14.96
N THR A 104 3.79 6.69 -14.69
CA THR A 104 2.91 5.80 -15.47
C THR A 104 1.58 6.52 -15.65
N GLU A 105 1.58 7.56 -16.50
CA GLU A 105 0.42 7.92 -17.31
C GLU A 105 0.39 6.98 -18.52
N ASP A 106 -0.78 6.41 -18.78
CA ASP A 106 -1.28 5.83 -20.03
C ASP A 106 -0.33 4.99 -20.91
N ALA A 107 -0.58 3.67 -20.90
CA ALA A 107 -0.43 2.78 -22.06
C ALA A 107 -1.51 1.69 -22.03
#